data_AF-C0XN19-F1
#
_entry.id   AF-C0XN19-F1
#
_cell.length_a   1.000
_cell.length_b   1.000
_cell.length_c   1.000
_cell.angle_alpha   90.00
_cell.angle_beta   90.00
_cell.angle_gamma   90.00
#
_symmetry.space_group_name_H-M   'P 1'
#
loop_
_entity.id
_entity.type
_entity.pdbx_description
1 polymer ?
#
loop_
_entity_poly.entity_id
_entity_poly.type
_entity_poly.pdbx_seq_one_letter_code
_entity_poly.pdbx_strand_id
1 'polypeptide(L)'
;MNSSERALWYSAIQEWNGVNVVNLSETSDYNNANIKITNVASNSDGVDANTVGISYIQRATTRNSAGFYAMKSAVIGILPEQAIKFNFDYAYTQFIAVHEMGHALGLAHSTDENDVMYPNEKDPYTQKITEADINTLKYLYNKQ
;
A
#
# COMPACT_ATOMS: atom_id res chain seq x y z
N MET A 1 7.24 -13.68 8.15
CA MET A 1 5.97 -13.04 8.50
C MET A 1 5.13 -14.03 9.27
N ASN A 2 4.61 -13.64 10.44
CA ASN A 2 3.74 -14.49 11.25
C ASN A 2 2.29 -14.49 10.71
N SER A 3 1.43 -15.35 11.25
CA SER A 3 0.05 -15.51 10.77
C SER A 3 -0.79 -14.24 10.89
N SER A 4 -0.58 -13.43 11.93
CA SER A 4 -1.34 -12.18 12.13
C SER A 4 -0.93 -11.10 11.14
N GLU A 5 0.37 -10.96 10.88
CA GLU A 5 0.89 -10.06 9.85
C GLU A 5 0.43 -10.49 8.45
N ARG A 6 0.41 -11.80 8.16
CA ARG A 6 -0.11 -12.30 6.88
C ARG A 6 -1.61 -12.00 6.73
N ALA A 7 -2.39 -12.14 7.80
CA ALA A 7 -3.82 -11.81 7.80
C ALA A 7 -4.06 -10.31 7.57
N LEU A 8 -3.22 -9.44 8.15
CA LEU A 8 -3.25 -8.00 7.94
C LEU A 8 -3.11 -7.64 6.46
N TRP A 9 -2.04 -8.13 5.81
CA TRP A 9 -1.79 -7.87 4.39
C TRP A 9 -2.83 -8.50 3.48
N TYR A 10 -3.33 -9.68 3.85
CA TYR A 10 -4.45 -10.29 3.14
C TYR A 10 -5.69 -9.39 3.19
N SER A 11 -5.99 -8.77 4.34
CA SER A 11 -7.08 -7.81 4.47
C SER A 11 -6.91 -6.61 3.54
N ALA A 12 -5.70 -6.01 3.51
CA ALA A 12 -5.40 -4.90 2.60
C ALA A 12 -5.54 -5.30 1.11
N ILE A 13 -5.13 -6.52 0.75
CA ILE A 13 -5.34 -7.09 -0.59
C ILE A 13 -6.84 -7.16 -0.92
N GLN A 14 -7.69 -7.59 0.02
CA GLN A 14 -9.12 -7.68 -0.20
C GLN A 14 -9.78 -6.31 -0.39
N GLU A 15 -9.35 -5.28 0.36
CA GLU A 15 -9.83 -3.90 0.18
C GLU A 15 -9.59 -3.41 -1.26
N TRP A 16 -8.36 -3.56 -1.77
CA TRP A 16 -8.01 -3.14 -3.13
C TRP A 16 -8.62 -4.03 -4.23
N ASN A 17 -8.80 -5.33 -3.98
CA ASN A 17 -9.56 -6.18 -4.90
C ASN A 17 -11.05 -5.80 -4.91
N GLY A 18 -11.60 -5.38 -3.76
CA GLY A 18 -13.00 -5.00 -3.59
C GLY A 18 -13.44 -3.81 -4.45
N VAL A 19 -12.50 -2.94 -4.85
CA VAL A 19 -12.81 -1.83 -5.79
C VAL A 19 -12.86 -2.25 -7.26
N ASN A 20 -12.60 -3.52 -7.57
CA ASN A 20 -12.77 -4.14 -8.90
C ASN A 20 -11.93 -3.53 -10.05
N VAL A 21 -10.79 -2.89 -9.75
CA VAL A 21 -9.86 -2.40 -10.78
C VAL A 21 -8.65 -3.32 -10.96
N VAL A 22 -8.21 -3.95 -9.87
CA VAL A 22 -7.08 -4.88 -9.82
C VAL A 22 -7.54 -6.25 -9.33
N ASN A 23 -6.70 -7.27 -9.55
CA ASN A 23 -6.91 -8.61 -9.01
C ASN A 23 -5.58 -9.15 -8.49
N LEU A 24 -5.31 -8.85 -7.23
CA LEU A 24 -4.12 -9.23 -6.50
C LEU A 24 -4.29 -10.65 -5.96
N SER A 25 -3.28 -11.48 -6.17
CA SER A 25 -3.18 -12.84 -5.62
C SER A 25 -1.87 -13.03 -4.88
N GLU A 26 -1.95 -13.73 -3.76
CA GLU A 26 -0.76 -14.08 -2.99
C GLU A 26 -0.01 -15.25 -3.66
N THR A 27 1.31 -15.24 -3.58
CA THR A 27 2.18 -16.33 -4.01
C THR A 27 3.25 -16.64 -2.95
N SER A 28 3.64 -17.91 -2.86
CA SER A 28 4.80 -18.33 -2.05
C SER A 28 6.14 -18.11 -2.76
N ASP A 29 6.13 -17.83 -4.08
CA ASP A 29 7.33 -17.51 -4.84
C ASP A 29 7.69 -16.03 -4.67
N TYR A 30 8.40 -15.74 -3.58
CA TYR A 30 8.85 -14.40 -3.25
C TYR A 30 9.73 -13.76 -4.34
N ASN A 31 10.48 -14.55 -5.10
CA ASN A 31 11.40 -14.02 -6.10
C ASN A 31 10.66 -13.49 -7.32
N ASN A 32 9.57 -14.16 -7.70
CA ASN A 32 8.74 -13.80 -8.85
C ASN A 32 7.53 -12.92 -8.51
N ALA A 33 7.26 -12.65 -7.22
CA ALA A 33 6.20 -11.74 -6.82
C ALA A 33 6.43 -10.30 -7.33
N ASN A 34 5.39 -9.68 -7.92
CA ASN A 34 5.43 -8.28 -8.36
C ASN A 34 5.51 -7.31 -7.16
N ILE A 35 4.78 -7.62 -6.10
CA ILE A 35 4.77 -6.87 -4.84
C ILE A 35 5.36 -7.78 -3.77
N LYS A 36 6.46 -7.33 -3.17
CA LYS A 36 7.14 -8.04 -2.09
C LYS A 36 6.86 -7.33 -0.79
N ILE A 37 6.35 -8.07 0.18
CA ILE A 37 5.99 -7.53 1.48
C ILE A 37 7.07 -7.93 2.49
N THR A 38 7.52 -6.96 3.28
CA THR A 38 8.54 -7.16 4.31
C THR A 38 8.16 -6.47 5.62
N ASN A 39 8.74 -6.91 6.72
CA ASN A 39 8.82 -6.09 7.92
C ASN A 39 10.04 -5.18 7.80
N VAL A 40 9.92 -3.95 8.28
CA VAL A 40 10.97 -2.96 8.25
C VAL A 40 11.46 -2.75 9.67
N ALA A 41 12.78 -2.85 9.88
CA ALA A 41 13.37 -2.53 11.17
C ALA A 41 13.38 -1.02 11.37
N SER A 42 13.10 -0.53 12.58
CA SER A 42 13.02 0.92 12.86
C SER A 42 14.35 1.66 12.69
N ASN A 43 15.46 0.92 12.65
CA ASN A 43 16.80 1.43 12.43
C ASN A 43 17.26 1.35 10.97
N SER A 44 16.37 1.04 10.03
CA SER A 44 16.70 0.98 8.60
C SER A 44 16.99 2.39 8.05
N ASP A 45 17.88 2.48 7.07
CA ASP A 45 18.19 3.76 6.41
C ASP A 45 16.93 4.41 5.84
N GLY A 46 16.75 5.71 6.10
CA GLY A 46 15.59 6.49 5.63
C GLY A 46 14.34 6.38 6.51
N VAL A 47 14.38 5.57 7.59
CA VAL A 47 13.34 5.53 8.61
C VAL A 47 13.63 6.59 9.67
N ASP A 48 12.64 7.43 9.97
CA ASP A 48 12.68 8.36 11.10
C ASP A 48 11.72 7.94 12.23
N ALA A 49 11.68 8.73 13.30
CA ALA A 49 10.89 8.43 14.49
C ALA A 49 9.38 8.33 14.25
N ASN A 50 8.86 8.89 13.15
CA ASN A 50 7.44 8.96 12.79
C ASN A 50 7.08 8.08 11.59
N THR A 51 8.07 7.44 10.96
CA THR A 51 7.85 6.52 9.85
C THR A 51 7.16 5.26 10.38
N VAL A 52 6.01 4.89 9.79
CA VAL A 52 5.19 3.73 10.20
C VAL A 52 5.05 2.67 9.09
N GLY A 53 5.33 3.05 7.84
CA GLY A 53 5.41 2.18 6.68
C GLY A 53 6.44 2.69 5.66
N ILE A 54 6.80 1.83 4.70
CA ILE A 54 7.67 2.20 3.58
C ILE A 54 7.18 1.58 2.28
N SER A 55 7.49 2.28 1.18
CA SER A 55 7.25 1.82 -0.18
C SER A 55 8.42 2.15 -1.11
N TYR A 56 8.94 1.14 -1.81
CA TYR A 56 9.90 1.28 -2.89
C TYR A 56 9.28 0.78 -4.19
N ILE A 57 9.02 1.70 -5.13
CA ILE A 57 8.26 1.40 -6.35
C ILE A 57 9.16 1.52 -7.58
N GLN A 58 9.19 0.47 -8.40
CA GLN A 58 9.71 0.53 -9.75
C GLN A 58 8.55 0.65 -10.74
N ARG A 59 8.62 1.66 -11.62
CA ARG A 59 7.63 1.86 -12.67
C ARG A 59 8.06 1.16 -13.97
N ALA A 60 7.09 0.90 -14.84
CA ALA A 60 7.35 0.45 -16.19
C ALA A 60 8.18 1.49 -16.97
N THR A 61 8.94 1.04 -17.98
CA THR A 61 9.73 1.92 -18.85
C THR A 61 8.93 2.49 -20.00
N THR A 62 7.77 1.90 -20.31
CA THR A 62 6.85 2.33 -21.35
C THR A 62 5.54 2.82 -20.74
N ARG A 63 4.92 3.79 -21.40
CA ARG A 63 3.60 4.32 -21.02
C ARG A 63 2.50 3.43 -21.58
N ASN A 64 1.39 3.35 -20.87
CA ASN A 64 0.15 2.77 -21.39
C ASN A 64 -0.54 3.71 -22.39
N SER A 65 -1.68 3.30 -22.95
CA SER A 65 -2.42 4.10 -23.95
C SER A 65 -2.97 5.42 -23.40
N ALA A 66 -3.21 5.50 -22.08
CA ALA A 66 -3.58 6.73 -21.40
C ALA A 66 -2.38 7.63 -21.05
N GLY A 67 -1.15 7.22 -21.40
CA GLY A 67 0.07 8.00 -21.18
C GLY A 67 0.70 7.84 -19.80
N PHE A 68 0.29 6.86 -18.99
CA PHE A 68 0.83 6.67 -17.64
C PHE A 68 1.81 5.50 -17.56
N TYR A 69 2.77 5.59 -16.65
CA TYR A 69 3.64 4.47 -16.29
C TYR A 69 2.97 3.64 -15.19
N ALA A 70 2.58 2.41 -15.49
CA ALA A 70 2.11 1.47 -14.49
C ALA A 70 3.25 1.00 -13.57
N MET A 71 2.91 0.34 -12.46
CA MET A 71 3.90 -0.34 -11.64
C MET A 71 4.58 -1.48 -12.42
N LYS A 72 5.86 -1.73 -12.14
CA LYS A 72 6.60 -2.91 -12.59
C LYS A 72 6.82 -3.88 -11.43
N SER A 73 7.30 -3.35 -10.31
CA SER A 73 7.47 -4.08 -9.06
C SER A 73 7.47 -3.12 -7.87
N ALA A 74 7.17 -3.64 -6.68
CA ALA A 74 7.24 -2.87 -5.44
C ALA A 74 7.78 -3.72 -4.29
N VAL A 75 8.46 -3.06 -3.35
CA VAL A 75 8.72 -3.59 -2.01
C VAL A 75 8.01 -2.68 -1.03
N ILE A 76 7.12 -3.24 -0.21
CA ILE A 76 6.35 -2.51 0.78
C ILE A 76 6.47 -3.16 2.15
N GLY A 77 6.27 -2.37 3.20
CA GLY A 77 6.33 -2.90 4.55
C GLY A 77 5.77 -1.95 5.58
N ILE A 78 5.41 -2.53 6.73
CA ILE A 78 5.11 -1.80 7.95
C ILE A 78 6.28 -1.92 8.93
N LEU A 79 6.30 -1.05 9.93
CA LEU A 79 7.26 -1.10 11.04
C LEU A 79 6.56 -1.63 12.31
N PRO A 80 6.65 -2.94 12.63
CA PRO A 80 5.97 -3.51 13.79
C PRO A 80 6.40 -2.86 15.13
N GLU A 81 7.65 -2.43 15.23
CA GLU A 81 8.17 -1.73 16.41
C GLU A 81 7.46 -0.39 16.65
N GLN A 82 7.09 0.31 15.58
CA GLN A 82 6.36 1.57 15.67
C GLN A 82 4.90 1.33 16.06
N ALA A 83 4.27 0.28 15.50
CA ALA A 83 2.94 -0.14 15.93
C ALA A 83 2.88 -0.44 17.44
N ILE A 84 3.92 -1.10 17.98
CA ILE A 84 4.03 -1.34 19.44
C ILE A 84 4.27 -0.02 20.20
N LYS A 85 5.23 0.80 19.75
CA LYS A 85 5.62 2.05 20.42
C LYS A 85 4.46 3.04 20.53
N PHE A 86 3.67 3.19 19.47
CA PHE A 86 2.52 4.08 19.43
C PHE A 86 1.21 3.41 19.88
N ASN A 87 1.28 2.12 20.25
CA ASN A 87 0.13 1.33 20.71
C ASN A 87 -1.02 1.34 19.68
N PHE A 88 -0.68 1.15 18.41
CA PHE A 88 -1.63 1.00 17.33
C PHE A 88 -2.42 -0.30 17.49
N ASP A 89 -3.73 -0.20 17.32
CA ASP A 89 -4.58 -1.38 17.23
C ASP A 89 -4.49 -2.02 15.83
N TYR A 90 -5.24 -3.12 15.65
CA TYR A 90 -5.28 -3.83 14.39
C TYR A 90 -5.82 -2.97 13.24
N ALA A 91 -6.85 -2.16 13.48
CA ALA A 91 -7.49 -1.35 12.45
C ALA A 91 -6.56 -0.23 11.96
N TYR A 92 -5.82 0.40 12.87
CA TYR A 92 -4.78 1.36 12.52
C TYR A 92 -3.66 0.71 11.70
N THR A 93 -3.17 -0.46 12.14
CA THR A 93 -2.12 -1.17 11.40
C THR A 93 -2.64 -1.62 10.02
N GLN A 94 -3.94 -1.95 9.92
CA GLN A 94 -4.57 -2.31 8.65
C GLN A 94 -4.65 -1.09 7.72
N PHE A 95 -5.00 0.08 8.25
CA PHE A 95 -4.99 1.33 7.49
C PHE A 95 -3.61 1.58 6.85
N ILE A 96 -2.52 1.45 7.61
CA ILE A 96 -1.15 1.59 7.08
C ILE A 96 -0.90 0.56 5.96
N ALA A 97 -1.28 -0.71 6.17
CA ALA A 97 -1.11 -1.74 5.15
C ALA A 97 -1.91 -1.45 3.86
N VAL A 98 -3.12 -0.88 3.96
CA VAL A 98 -3.92 -0.45 2.81
C VAL A 98 -3.24 0.71 2.09
N HIS A 99 -2.72 1.70 2.83
CA HIS A 99 -1.97 2.83 2.28
C HIS A 99 -0.73 2.40 1.49
N GLU A 100 0.13 1.58 2.10
CA GLU A 100 1.34 1.07 1.45
C GLU A 100 1.02 0.18 0.24
N MET A 101 -0.08 -0.58 0.29
CA MET A 101 -0.56 -1.32 -0.87
C MET A 101 -1.01 -0.37 -2.00
N GLY A 102 -1.64 0.76 -1.69
CA GLY A 102 -1.99 1.78 -2.68
C GLY A 102 -0.76 2.35 -3.38
N HIS A 103 0.32 2.60 -2.63
CA HIS A 103 1.62 2.94 -3.19
C HIS A 103 2.18 1.86 -4.09
N ALA A 104 2.13 0.58 -3.68
CA ALA A 104 2.55 -0.52 -4.53
C ALA A 104 1.81 -0.50 -5.87
N LEU A 105 0.49 -0.26 -5.87
CA LEU A 105 -0.34 -0.13 -7.07
C LEU A 105 -0.04 1.13 -7.91
N GLY A 106 0.86 2.00 -7.47
CA GLY A 106 1.31 3.18 -8.20
C GLY A 106 0.59 4.47 -7.83
N LEU A 107 -0.23 4.48 -6.78
CA LEU A 107 -0.86 5.70 -6.28
C LEU A 107 0.15 6.59 -5.55
N ALA A 108 0.01 7.89 -5.73
CA ALA A 108 0.74 8.90 -4.98
C ALA A 108 -0.12 9.38 -3.81
N HIS A 109 0.50 10.16 -2.91
CA HIS A 109 -0.25 10.78 -1.83
C HIS A 109 -1.41 11.64 -2.35
N SER A 110 -2.57 11.50 -1.69
CA SER A 110 -3.74 12.35 -1.88
C SER A 110 -3.64 13.62 -1.05
N THR A 111 -4.38 14.66 -1.45
CA THR A 111 -4.57 15.88 -0.66
C THR A 111 -5.94 15.91 0.04
N ASP A 112 -6.81 14.93 -0.21
CA ASP A 112 -8.09 14.79 0.49
C ASP A 112 -7.89 14.08 1.82
N GLU A 113 -8.20 14.75 2.93
CA GLU A 113 -7.97 14.23 4.28
C GLU A 113 -8.82 12.99 4.62
N ASN A 114 -9.83 12.67 3.82
CA ASN A 114 -10.65 11.46 3.99
C ASN A 114 -10.14 10.27 3.15
N ASP A 115 -9.08 10.49 2.39
CA ASP A 115 -8.50 9.49 1.50
C ASP A 115 -7.51 8.61 2.26
N VAL A 116 -7.52 7.31 2.00
CA VAL A 116 -6.53 6.39 2.57
C VAL A 116 -5.11 6.74 2.14
N MET A 117 -4.93 7.34 0.96
CA MET A 117 -3.65 7.80 0.43
C MET A 117 -3.23 9.18 0.97
N TYR A 118 -3.99 9.81 1.86
CA TYR A 118 -3.56 11.04 2.51
C TYR A 118 -2.42 10.75 3.51
N PRO A 119 -1.29 11.48 3.44
CA PRO A 119 -0.06 11.09 4.14
C PRO A 119 -0.08 11.37 5.64
N ASN A 120 -0.97 12.23 6.13
CA ASN A 120 -1.05 12.54 7.55
C ASN A 120 -2.23 11.79 8.16
N GLU A 121 -1.96 10.84 9.03
CA GLU A 121 -2.96 10.06 9.74
C GLU A 121 -3.79 10.99 10.64
N LYS A 122 -4.92 11.49 10.14
CA LYS A 122 -5.84 12.33 10.92
C LYS A 122 -6.84 11.47 11.68
N ASP A 123 -7.41 10.51 10.97
CA ASP A 123 -8.34 9.54 11.52
C ASP A 123 -8.32 8.26 10.66
N PRO A 124 -7.41 7.31 10.96
CA PRO A 124 -7.26 6.09 10.19
C PRO A 124 -8.49 5.19 10.22
N TYR A 125 -9.46 5.47 11.10
CA TYR A 125 -10.71 4.73 11.20
C TYR A 125 -11.79 5.24 10.25
N THR A 126 -11.63 6.44 9.68
CA THR A 126 -12.61 7.05 8.75
C THR A 126 -12.05 7.29 7.34
N GLN A 127 -10.72 7.36 7.19
CA GLN A 127 -10.07 7.41 5.89
C GLN A 127 -10.27 6.11 5.10
N LYS A 128 -10.51 6.22 3.79
CA LYS A 128 -10.89 5.08 2.93
C LYS A 128 -10.40 5.25 1.49
N ILE A 129 -10.40 4.15 0.74
CA ILE A 129 -10.17 4.21 -0.72
C ILE A 129 -11.26 5.09 -1.34
N THR A 130 -10.84 6.12 -2.09
CA THR A 130 -11.75 7.09 -2.70
C THR A 130 -11.98 6.82 -4.18
N GLU A 131 -12.96 7.50 -4.76
CA GLU A 131 -13.20 7.45 -6.20
C GLU A 131 -12.01 8.04 -7.00
N ALA A 132 -11.20 8.91 -6.39
CA ALA A 132 -9.99 9.44 -7.02
C ALA A 132 -8.92 8.34 -7.18
N ASP A 133 -8.74 7.49 -6.16
CA ASP A 133 -7.86 6.33 -6.22
C ASP A 133 -8.31 5.37 -7.32
N ILE A 134 -9.60 5.00 -7.31
CA ILE A 134 -10.21 4.08 -8.27
C ILE A 134 -10.00 4.58 -9.70
N ASN A 135 -10.27 5.86 -9.96
CA ASN A 135 -10.09 6.44 -11.29
C ASN A 135 -8.62 6.49 -11.71
N THR A 136 -7.71 6.79 -10.78
CA THR A 136 -6.27 6.75 -11.05
C THR A 136 -5.82 5.34 -11.43
N LEU A 137 -6.27 4.32 -10.70
CA LEU A 137 -5.97 2.92 -11.04
C LEU A 137 -6.55 2.53 -12.41
N LYS A 138 -7.77 2.96 -12.74
CA LYS A 138 -8.37 2.72 -14.07
C LYS A 138 -7.49 3.26 -15.19
N TYR A 139 -6.93 4.46 -15.01
CA TYR A 139 -5.97 5.05 -15.96
C TYR A 139 -4.63 4.31 -15.98
N LEU A 140 -4.10 3.89 -14.83
CA LEU A 140 -2.83 3.15 -14.75
C LEU A 140 -2.90 1.78 -15.42
N TYR A 141 -4.04 1.10 -15.30
CA TYR A 141 -4.21 -0.30 -15.71
C TYR A 141 -5.15 -0.49 -16.93
N ASN A 142 -5.51 0.60 -17.63
CA ASN A 142 -6.38 0.59 -18.81
C ASN A 142 -7.72 -0.13 -18.59
N LYS A 143 -8.35 0.10 -17.43
CA LYS A 143 -9.67 -0.45 -17.08
C LYS A 143 -10.71 0.66 -17.22
N GLN A 144 -11.08 0.96 -18.47
CA GLN A 144 -12.15 1.92 -18.78
C GLN A 144 -13.51 1.23 -18.87
#